data_AF-A0A554LME0-F1
#
_entry.id   AF-A0A554LME0-F1
#
_cell.length_a   1.000
_cell.length_b   1.000
_cell.length_c   1.000
_cell.angle_alpha   90.00
_cell.angle_beta   90.00
_cell.angle_gamma   90.00
#
_symmetry.space_group_name_H-M   'P 1'
#
loop_
_entity.id
_entity.type
_entity.pdbx_description
1 polymer ?
#
loop_
_entity_poly.entity_id
_entity_poly.type
_entity_poly.pdbx_seq_one_letter_code
_entity_poly.pdbx_strand_id
1 'polypeptide(L)'
;MIPYKTKVNKVSGSNLGEVYKSAWKFFHQIEKSTKRKAYIRSTYFKKDKVFFDFYWAHLKDKSPKERFKRLQFFAAAIEVVKNSTSKPSIKINPNKKSEILYRFAGLTKSGELFIVQVKENKISKRKYLMSCFPVE
;
A
#
# COMPACT_ATOMS: atom_id res chain seq x y z
N MET A 1 4.83 13.47 10.12
CA MET A 1 4.38 13.04 8.77
C MET A 1 2.92 13.47 8.64
N ILE A 2 2.56 14.16 7.57
CA ILE A 2 1.19 14.68 7.39
C ILE A 2 0.34 13.60 6.72
N PRO A 3 -0.73 13.09 7.35
CA PRO A 3 -1.56 12.04 6.77
C PRO A 3 -2.37 12.58 5.57
N TYR A 4 -2.43 11.80 4.49
CA TYR A 4 -3.35 12.06 3.39
C TYR A 4 -4.75 11.56 3.76
N LYS A 5 -5.77 12.43 3.70
CA LYS A 5 -7.17 12.07 3.96
C LYS A 5 -7.74 11.34 2.74
N THR A 6 -8.05 10.07 2.88
CA THR A 6 -8.66 9.26 1.81
C THR A 6 -10.16 9.49 1.74
N LYS A 7 -10.73 9.34 0.55
CA LYS A 7 -12.19 9.31 0.35
C LYS A 7 -12.77 7.93 0.66
N VAL A 8 -11.92 6.91 0.69
CA VAL A 8 -12.28 5.52 0.92
C VAL A 8 -12.19 5.17 2.42
N ASN A 9 -13.17 4.38 2.89
CA ASN A 9 -13.17 3.76 4.22
C ASN A 9 -12.44 2.41 4.20
N LYS A 10 -12.32 1.76 5.37
CA LYS A 10 -11.90 0.36 5.42
C LYS A 10 -12.78 -0.51 4.54
N VAL A 11 -12.17 -1.50 3.91
CA VAL A 11 -12.89 -2.58 3.22
C VAL A 11 -13.72 -3.34 4.26
N SER A 12 -15.03 -3.39 4.03
CA SER A 12 -15.98 -4.10 4.90
C SER A 12 -15.80 -5.61 4.81
N GLY A 13 -16.01 -6.29 5.93
CA GLY A 13 -16.02 -7.75 6.02
C GLY A 13 -15.87 -8.21 7.47
N SER A 14 -16.53 -9.31 7.80
CA SER A 14 -16.54 -9.91 9.13
C SER A 14 -15.36 -10.86 9.35
N ASN A 15 -14.83 -11.42 8.28
CA ASN A 15 -13.76 -12.41 8.30
C ASN A 15 -12.71 -12.16 7.20
N LEU A 16 -11.59 -12.86 7.31
CA LEU A 16 -10.47 -12.74 6.38
C LEU A 16 -10.84 -13.05 4.92
N GLY A 17 -11.71 -14.04 4.69
CA GLY A 17 -12.14 -14.43 3.35
C GLY A 17 -12.92 -13.33 2.64
N GLU A 18 -13.86 -12.70 3.33
CA GLU A 18 -14.65 -11.58 2.81
C GLU A 18 -13.78 -10.36 2.49
N VAL A 19 -12.94 -9.95 3.43
CA VAL A 19 -12.07 -8.78 3.23
C VAL A 19 -11.07 -9.06 2.10
N TYR A 20 -10.56 -10.29 1.99
CA TYR A 20 -9.69 -10.69 0.89
C TYR A 20 -10.40 -10.59 -0.46
N LYS A 21 -11.61 -11.16 -0.60
CA LYS A 21 -12.40 -11.09 -1.85
C LYS A 21 -12.65 -9.64 -2.25
N SER A 22 -13.02 -8.79 -1.31
CA SER A 22 -13.27 -7.37 -1.55
C SER A 22 -12.00 -6.60 -1.93
N ALA A 23 -10.89 -6.79 -1.21
CA ALA A 23 -9.59 -6.21 -1.56
C ALA A 23 -9.10 -6.68 -2.94
N TRP A 24 -9.32 -7.96 -3.25
CA TRP A 24 -8.95 -8.56 -4.54
C TRP A 24 -9.69 -7.91 -5.70
N LYS A 25 -10.96 -7.53 -5.55
CA LYS A 25 -11.69 -6.79 -6.60
C LYS A 25 -10.99 -5.49 -7.00
N PHE A 26 -10.51 -4.72 -6.03
CA PHE A 26 -9.75 -3.48 -6.29
C PHE A 26 -8.43 -3.78 -7.01
N PHE A 27 -7.72 -4.82 -6.59
CA PHE A 27 -6.47 -5.22 -7.23
C PHE A 27 -6.70 -5.72 -8.67
N HIS A 28 -7.73 -6.52 -8.88
CA HIS A 28 -8.05 -7.08 -10.18
C HIS A 28 -8.45 -6.00 -11.19
N GLN A 29 -9.09 -4.91 -10.75
CA GLN A 29 -9.30 -3.72 -11.59
C GLN A 29 -7.98 -3.09 -12.02
N ILE A 30 -6.99 -3.00 -11.13
CA ILE A 30 -5.65 -2.52 -11.45
C ILE A 30 -4.98 -3.46 -12.44
N GLU A 31 -5.04 -4.78 -12.20
CA GLU A 31 -4.50 -5.78 -13.13
C GLU A 31 -5.06 -5.60 -14.53
N LYS A 32 -6.40 -5.53 -14.68
CA LYS A 32 -7.06 -5.32 -15.99
C LYS A 32 -6.63 -4.02 -16.68
N SER A 33 -6.34 -2.97 -15.91
CA SER A 33 -5.88 -1.68 -16.46
C SER A 33 -4.39 -1.67 -16.86
N THR A 34 -3.64 -2.75 -16.58
CA THR A 34 -2.20 -2.83 -16.81
C THR A 34 -1.85 -4.04 -17.67
N LYS A 35 -0.81 -3.96 -18.51
CA LYS A 35 -0.51 -5.02 -19.48
C LYS A 35 0.24 -6.23 -18.90
N ARG A 36 1.30 -6.00 -18.14
CA ARG A 36 2.25 -7.08 -17.71
C ARG A 36 2.27 -7.27 -16.20
N LYS A 37 2.64 -6.21 -15.49
CA LYS A 37 2.68 -6.20 -14.02
C LYS A 37 1.70 -5.15 -13.52
N ALA A 38 0.94 -5.48 -12.49
CA ALA A 38 0.07 -4.53 -11.82
C ALA A 38 0.90 -3.40 -11.20
N TYR A 39 0.53 -2.16 -11.51
CA TYR A 39 1.13 -0.97 -10.93
C TYR A 39 0.11 0.15 -10.83
N ILE A 40 0.38 1.09 -9.93
CA ILE A 40 -0.28 2.38 -9.88
C ILE A 40 0.76 3.48 -10.03
N ARG A 41 0.36 4.63 -10.58
CA ARG A 41 1.23 5.79 -10.70
C ARG A 41 1.06 6.69 -9.49
N SER A 42 2.17 7.06 -8.85
CA SER A 42 2.14 7.89 -7.64
C SER A 42 2.40 9.36 -7.94
N THR A 43 1.56 10.25 -7.43
CA THR A 43 1.77 11.70 -7.50
C THR A 43 3.06 12.13 -6.81
N TYR A 44 3.36 11.62 -5.61
CA TYR A 44 4.61 11.94 -4.90
C TYR A 44 5.84 11.57 -5.72
N PHE A 45 5.85 10.40 -6.37
CA PHE A 45 6.96 9.96 -7.21
C PHE A 45 6.86 10.46 -8.66
N LYS A 46 6.34 11.66 -8.91
CA LYS A 46 6.25 12.27 -10.26
C LYS A 46 5.60 11.35 -11.31
N LYS A 47 4.53 10.63 -10.92
CA LYS A 47 3.81 9.64 -11.74
C LYS A 47 4.60 8.38 -12.11
N ASP A 48 5.70 8.10 -11.39
CA ASP A 48 6.38 6.81 -11.45
C ASP A 48 5.48 5.65 -11.02
N LYS A 49 5.82 4.47 -11.53
CA LYS A 49 5.12 3.22 -11.25
C LYS A 49 5.50 2.67 -9.88
N VAL A 50 4.49 2.34 -9.09
CA VAL A 50 4.59 1.55 -7.87
C VAL A 50 3.92 0.21 -8.13
N PHE A 51 4.72 -0.85 -8.14
CA PHE A 51 4.28 -2.21 -8.49
C PHE A 51 3.78 -3.00 -7.28
N PHE A 52 2.98 -4.04 -7.50
CA PHE A 52 2.39 -4.86 -6.44
C PHE A 52 3.08 -6.22 -6.24
N ASP A 53 4.20 -6.49 -6.94
CA ASP A 53 4.90 -7.79 -6.95
C ASP A 53 5.12 -8.40 -5.56
N PHE A 54 5.43 -7.57 -4.56
CA PHE A 54 5.75 -8.04 -3.21
C PHE A 54 4.58 -7.98 -2.23
N TYR A 55 3.50 -7.25 -2.52
CA TYR A 55 2.44 -7.00 -1.55
C TYR A 55 1.76 -8.30 -1.10
N TRP A 56 1.32 -9.12 -2.08
CA TRP A 56 0.59 -10.36 -1.79
C TRP A 56 1.47 -11.43 -1.14
N ALA A 57 2.74 -11.51 -1.53
CA ALA A 57 3.70 -12.41 -0.89
C ALA A 57 3.93 -11.99 0.57
N HIS A 58 4.23 -10.72 0.82
CA HIS A 58 4.42 -10.22 2.18
C HIS A 58 3.18 -10.34 3.05
N LEU A 59 1.99 -10.27 2.46
CA LEU A 59 0.75 -10.49 3.19
C LEU A 59 0.62 -11.95 3.62
N LYS A 60 1.04 -12.93 2.80
CA LYS A 60 0.99 -14.35 3.16
C LYS A 60 1.89 -14.69 4.35
N ASP A 61 3.00 -13.98 4.50
CA ASP A 61 3.95 -14.15 5.62
C ASP A 61 3.42 -13.63 6.97
N LYS A 62 2.15 -13.19 7.03
CA LYS A 62 1.54 -12.59 8.23
C LYS A 62 0.48 -13.47 8.84
N SER A 63 0.31 -13.32 10.15
CA SER A 63 -0.75 -14.02 10.88
C SER A 63 -2.12 -13.68 10.28
N PRO A 64 -3.12 -14.58 10.37
CA PRO A 64 -4.47 -14.30 9.86
C PRO A 64 -5.07 -12.99 10.37
N LYS A 65 -4.83 -12.66 11.65
CA LYS A 65 -5.26 -11.41 12.29
C LYS A 65 -4.62 -10.18 11.65
N GLU A 66 -3.31 -10.22 11.42
CA GLU A 66 -2.62 -9.13 10.71
C GLU A 66 -3.08 -9.03 9.26
N ARG A 67 -3.21 -10.15 8.56
CA ARG A 67 -3.70 -10.17 7.17
C ARG A 67 -5.04 -9.48 7.04
N PHE A 68 -5.96 -9.80 7.95
CA PHE A 68 -7.28 -9.18 8.02
C PHE A 68 -7.16 -7.65 8.17
N LYS A 69 -6.44 -7.19 9.20
CA LYS A 69 -6.22 -5.75 9.42
C LYS A 69 -5.61 -5.06 8.21
N ARG A 70 -4.55 -5.63 7.61
CA ARG A 70 -3.86 -5.03 6.46
C ARG A 70 -4.77 -4.93 5.23
N LEU A 71 -5.54 -5.97 4.94
CA LEU A 71 -6.47 -5.97 3.81
C LEU A 71 -7.60 -4.95 3.97
N GLN A 72 -8.04 -4.67 5.20
CA GLN A 72 -9.06 -3.64 5.45
C GLN A 72 -8.60 -2.26 4.95
N PHE A 73 -7.31 -1.95 4.99
CA PHE A 73 -6.77 -0.67 4.52
C PHE A 73 -6.34 -0.68 3.05
N PHE A 74 -6.46 -1.80 2.33
CA PHE A 74 -5.88 -1.94 0.98
C PHE A 74 -6.41 -0.92 -0.03
N ALA A 75 -7.75 -0.72 -0.07
CA ALA A 75 -8.36 0.23 -0.98
C ALA A 75 -7.94 1.68 -0.67
N ALA A 76 -7.92 2.05 0.61
CA ALA A 76 -7.43 3.35 1.06
C ALA A 76 -5.93 3.53 0.76
N ALA A 77 -5.11 2.47 0.90
CA ALA A 77 -3.68 2.50 0.60
C ALA A 77 -3.38 2.76 -0.88
N ILE A 78 -4.19 2.18 -1.78
CA ILE A 78 -4.12 2.48 -3.22
C ILE A 78 -4.33 3.99 -3.46
N GLU A 79 -5.33 4.59 -2.82
CA GLU A 79 -5.62 6.01 -2.95
C GLU A 79 -4.47 6.89 -2.44
N VAL A 80 -3.92 6.55 -1.26
CA VAL A 80 -2.75 7.26 -0.69
C VAL A 80 -1.60 7.25 -1.68
N VAL A 81 -1.23 6.08 -2.22
CA VAL A 81 -0.09 6.00 -3.16
C VAL A 81 -0.38 6.79 -4.44
N LYS A 82 -1.61 6.73 -4.95
CA LYS A 82 -2.00 7.37 -6.21
C LYS A 82 -2.01 8.90 -6.13
N ASN A 83 -2.51 9.44 -5.02
CA ASN A 83 -2.89 10.85 -4.91
C ASN A 83 -2.11 11.67 -3.88
N SER A 84 -1.44 11.02 -2.91
CA SER A 84 -0.69 11.76 -1.90
C SER A 84 0.51 12.49 -2.51
N THR A 85 0.67 13.75 -2.12
CA THR A 85 1.88 14.57 -2.32
C THR A 85 2.63 14.79 -1.01
N SER A 86 2.06 14.36 0.12
CA SER A 86 2.63 14.51 1.45
C SER A 86 3.97 13.80 1.57
N LYS A 87 4.94 14.45 2.21
CA LYS A 87 6.27 13.89 2.43
C LYS A 87 6.19 12.64 3.34
N PRO A 88 6.61 11.46 2.86
CA PRO A 88 6.68 10.26 3.67
C PRO A 88 7.86 10.30 4.66
N SER A 89 7.80 9.46 5.69
CA SER A 89 8.99 9.10 6.45
C SER A 89 9.87 8.18 5.60
N ILE A 90 11.17 8.46 5.54
CA ILE A 90 12.13 7.74 4.72
C ILE A 90 13.11 7.02 5.65
N LYS A 91 13.32 5.73 5.43
CA LYS A 91 14.34 4.93 6.12
C LYS A 91 15.11 4.09 5.12
N ILE A 92 16.42 3.97 5.30
CA ILE A 92 17.22 2.96 4.58
C ILE A 92 16.85 1.60 5.16
N ASN A 93 16.66 0.59 4.31
CA ASN A 93 16.39 -0.75 4.80
C ASN A 93 17.64 -1.27 5.55
N PRO A 94 17.56 -1.58 6.85
CA PRO A 94 18.71 -2.04 7.63
C PRO A 94 19.30 -3.35 7.08
N ASN A 95 18.43 -4.22 6.55
CA ASN A 95 18.84 -5.53 6.02
C ASN A 95 19.45 -5.42 4.61
N LYS A 96 19.14 -4.36 3.87
CA LYS A 96 19.61 -4.15 2.49
C LYS A 96 19.80 -2.66 2.21
N LYS A 97 21.03 -2.17 2.36
CA LYS A 97 21.40 -0.75 2.17
C LYS A 97 21.07 -0.21 0.75
N SER A 98 20.88 -1.09 -0.22
CA SER A 98 20.46 -0.78 -1.60
C SER A 98 18.95 -0.47 -1.72
N GLU A 99 18.18 -0.55 -0.64
CA GLU A 99 16.75 -0.31 -0.63
C GLU A 99 16.37 0.88 0.28
N ILE A 100 15.38 1.65 -0.16
CA ILE A 100 14.78 2.76 0.58
C ILE A 100 13.33 2.38 0.90
N LEU A 101 12.90 2.62 2.13
CA LEU A 101 11.53 2.44 2.58
C LEU A 101 10.89 3.81 2.79
N TYR A 102 9.83 4.07 2.04
CA TYR A 102 8.95 5.22 2.18
C TYR A 102 7.71 4.78 2.94
N ARG A 103 7.42 5.45 4.06
CA ARG A 103 6.21 5.26 4.84
C ARG A 103 5.34 6.49 4.68
N PHE A 104 4.20 6.33 4.02
CA PHE A 104 3.17 7.35 3.89
C PHE A 104 2.13 7.14 4.99
N ALA A 105 1.63 8.22 5.59
CA ALA A 105 0.45 8.14 6.44
C ALA A 105 -0.80 8.38 5.60
N GLY A 106 -1.81 7.54 5.81
CA GLY A 106 -3.17 7.75 5.37
C GLY A 106 -4.09 7.90 6.56
N LEU A 107 -5.15 8.68 6.38
CA LEU A 107 -6.28 8.75 7.29
C LEU A 107 -7.51 8.31 6.49
N THR A 108 -8.21 7.26 6.95
CA THR A 108 -9.44 6.81 6.29
C THR A 108 -10.50 7.91 6.33
N LYS A 109 -11.56 7.77 5.52
CA LYS A 109 -12.74 8.65 5.63
C LYS A 109 -13.37 8.63 7.04
N SER A 110 -13.28 7.50 7.75
CA SER A 110 -13.70 7.31 9.15
C SER A 110 -12.73 7.90 10.19
N GLY A 111 -11.58 8.45 9.79
CA GLY A 111 -10.60 9.04 10.71
C GLY A 111 -9.58 8.06 11.29
N GLU A 112 -9.45 6.86 10.74
CA GLU A 112 -8.50 5.85 11.22
C GLU A 112 -7.13 6.04 10.56
N LEU A 113 -6.09 6.16 11.38
CA LEU A 113 -4.72 6.38 10.92
C LEU A 113 -4.06 5.06 10.52
N PHE A 114 -3.42 5.04 9.36
CA PHE A 114 -2.69 3.87 8.87
C PHE A 114 -1.45 4.28 8.09
N ILE A 115 -0.54 3.33 7.93
CA ILE A 115 0.72 3.48 7.21
C ILE A 115 0.68 2.68 5.92
N VAL A 116 1.19 3.27 4.85
CA VAL A 116 1.49 2.59 3.59
C VAL A 116 2.99 2.59 3.38
N GLN A 117 3.57 1.40 3.26
CA GLN A 117 5.00 1.22 3.04
C GLN A 117 5.28 0.90 1.57
N VAL A 118 6.08 1.74 0.93
CA VAL A 118 6.61 1.56 -0.43
C VAL A 118 8.12 1.37 -0.35
N LYS A 119 8.63 0.34 -1.01
CA LYS A 119 10.06 0.09 -1.15
C LYS A 119 10.55 0.60 -2.49
N GLU A 120 11.71 1.24 -2.52
CA GLU A 120 12.44 1.55 -3.74
C GLU A 120 13.79 0.83 -3.75
N ASN A 121 14.14 0.26 -4.89
CA ASN A 121 15.49 -0.22 -5.15
C ASN A 121 16.34 0.93 -5.72
N LYS A 122 17.46 1.26 -5.05
CA LYS A 122 18.29 2.43 -5.40
C LYS A 122 18.92 2.34 -6.79
N ILE A 123 19.19 1.12 -7.27
CA ILE A 123 19.88 0.85 -8.54
C ILE A 123 18.89 0.97 -9.69
N SER A 124 17.84 0.15 -9.66
CA SER A 124 16.82 0.10 -10.74
C SER A 124 15.78 1.22 -10.66
N LYS A 125 15.75 1.99 -9.57
CA LYS A 125 14.72 3.01 -9.24
C LYS A 125 13.28 2.50 -9.21
N ARG A 126 13.09 1.18 -9.26
CA ARG A 126 11.78 0.52 -9.22
C ARG A 126 11.20 0.58 -7.81
N LYS A 127 9.89 0.86 -7.75
CA LYS A 127 9.14 1.07 -6.52
C LYS A 127 8.08 -0.01 -6.37
N TYR A 128 7.87 -0.49 -5.16
CA TYR A 128 7.00 -1.61 -4.87
C TYR A 128 6.16 -1.31 -3.63
N LEU A 129 4.85 -1.52 -3.71
CA LEU A 129 3.99 -1.52 -2.55
C LEU A 129 4.32 -2.76 -1.71
N MET A 130 4.74 -2.54 -0.47
CA MET A 130 5.16 -3.62 0.43
C MET A 130 4.01 -4.05 1.33
N SER A 131 3.38 -3.10 2.00
CA SER A 131 2.33 -3.37 2.97
C SER A 131 1.55 -2.10 3.30
N CYS A 132 0.35 -2.27 3.83
CA CYS A 132 -0.38 -1.23 4.55
C CYS A 132 -0.87 -1.79 5.89
N PHE A 133 -0.85 -1.00 6.96
CA PHE A 133 -1.17 -1.48 8.32
C PHE A 133 -1.59 -0.31 9.22
N PRO A 134 -2.47 -0.53 10.21
CA PRO A 134 -2.88 0.53 11.15
C PRO A 134 -1.69 1.02 11.99
N VAL A 135 -1.75 2.28 12.43
CA VAL A 135 -0.90 2.77 13.52
C VAL A 135 -1.58 2.29 14.81
N GLU A 136 -0.91 1.45 15.58
CA GLU A 136 -1.38 1.05 16.92
C GLU A 136 -1.36 2.24 17.87
#